data_AF-A0A956ZCA8-F1
#
_entry.id   AF-A0A956ZCA8-F1
#
_cell.length_a   1.000
_cell.length_b   1.000
_cell.length_c   1.000
_cell.angle_alpha   90.00
_cell.angle_beta   90.00
_cell.angle_gamma   90.00
#
_symmetry.space_group_name_H-M   'P 1'
#
loop_
_entity.id
_entity.type
_entity.pdbx_description
1 polymer ?
#
loop_
_entity_poly.entity_id
_entity_poly.type
_entity_poly.pdbx_seq_one_letter_code
_entity_poly.pdbx_strand_id
1 'polypeptide(L)'
;MFKATLRKAVPLLLAAISLAVSSAAMAKDFTIYDRQIQLMKDVNQAQKTSELTGKEAHKLRKKLAVVARKKRKMLKKDDESQLSTANRIELEKDLNDISVEIKKLSLEKRVEAQKQK
;
A
#
# COMPACT_ATOMS: atom_id res chain seq x y z
N MET A 1 46.31 -11.64 -48.91
CA MET A 1 45.53 -11.03 -50.02
C MET A 1 44.06 -11.36 -49.84
N PHE A 2 43.24 -10.41 -50.28
CA PHE A 2 41.80 -10.24 -50.12
C PHE A 2 40.86 -11.38 -50.57
N LYS A 3 39.67 -11.38 -49.92
CA LYS A 3 38.32 -11.63 -50.48
C LYS A 3 37.94 -13.09 -50.79
N ALA A 4 36.70 -13.55 -50.64
CA ALA A 4 35.47 -12.99 -50.09
C ALA A 4 34.39 -14.10 -50.13
N THR A 5 33.52 -14.11 -49.12
CA THR A 5 32.04 -14.18 -49.17
C THR A 5 31.30 -15.35 -49.85
N LEU A 6 30.02 -15.45 -49.43
CA LEU A 6 28.88 -16.23 -49.92
C LEU A 6 28.81 -17.65 -49.31
N ARG A 7 27.69 -18.08 -48.69
CA ARG A 7 26.31 -17.96 -49.17
C ARG A 7 25.28 -17.97 -48.02
N LYS A 8 24.18 -17.28 -48.32
CA LYS A 8 22.87 -17.19 -47.67
C LYS A 8 22.41 -18.47 -46.96
N ALA A 9 21.86 -18.31 -45.75
CA ALA A 9 20.85 -19.21 -45.19
C ALA A 9 19.90 -18.39 -44.29
N VAL A 10 18.73 -18.06 -44.83
CA VAL A 10 17.52 -17.74 -44.06
C VAL A 10 16.89 -19.10 -43.76
N PRO A 11 16.72 -19.49 -42.48
CA PRO A 11 15.39 -19.45 -41.86
C PRO A 11 15.54 -19.12 -40.35
N LEU A 12 14.56 -18.89 -39.51
CA LEU A 12 13.18 -19.32 -39.41
C LEU A 12 12.57 -18.34 -38.40
N LEU A 13 11.52 -17.62 -38.79
CA LEU A 13 10.79 -16.72 -37.90
C LEU A 13 10.05 -17.60 -36.87
N LEU A 14 10.64 -17.84 -35.69
CA LEU A 14 9.92 -18.45 -34.57
C LEU A 14 8.93 -17.40 -34.06
N ALA A 15 7.67 -17.51 -34.50
CA ALA A 15 6.54 -16.87 -33.87
C ALA A 15 6.40 -17.44 -32.46
N ALA A 16 7.04 -16.80 -31.49
CA ALA A 16 6.82 -17.05 -30.07
C ALA A 16 5.40 -16.57 -29.73
N ILE A 17 4.43 -17.49 -29.80
CA ILE A 17 3.12 -17.32 -29.18
C ILE A 17 3.39 -17.31 -27.67
N SER A 18 3.65 -16.10 -27.14
CA SER A 18 3.57 -15.85 -25.71
C SER A 18 2.10 -15.98 -25.35
N LEU A 19 1.68 -17.17 -24.91
CA LEU A 19 0.45 -17.29 -24.15
C LEU A 19 0.58 -16.33 -22.97
N ALA A 20 -0.12 -15.21 -23.08
CA ALA A 20 -0.36 -14.31 -21.97
C ALA A 20 -1.15 -15.11 -20.92
N VAL A 21 -0.42 -15.81 -20.06
CA VAL A 21 -0.92 -16.25 -18.77
C VAL A 21 -1.19 -14.96 -18.01
N SER A 22 -2.42 -14.45 -18.16
CA SER A 22 -2.96 -13.45 -17.27
C SER A 22 -2.97 -14.11 -15.90
N SER A 23 -1.90 -13.91 -15.12
CA SER A 23 -1.89 -14.29 -13.73
C SER A 23 -3.06 -13.54 -13.11
N ALA A 24 -4.09 -14.29 -12.69
CA ALA A 24 -5.11 -13.73 -11.84
C ALA A 24 -4.36 -13.23 -10.61
N ALA A 25 -4.19 -11.90 -10.53
CA ALA A 25 -3.55 -11.27 -9.41
C ALA A 25 -4.44 -11.55 -8.21
N MET A 26 -4.13 -12.61 -7.46
CA MET A 26 -4.80 -12.90 -6.21
C MET A 26 -4.51 -11.72 -5.30
N ALA A 27 -5.51 -10.85 -5.14
CA ALA A 27 -5.44 -9.70 -4.27
C ALA A 27 -5.12 -10.25 -2.87
N LYS A 28 -4.03 -9.76 -2.28
CA LYS A 28 -3.62 -10.19 -0.95
C LYS A 28 -4.73 -9.79 0.03
N ASP A 29 -5.34 -10.77 0.69
CA ASP A 29 -6.28 -10.51 1.78
C ASP A 29 -5.52 -9.86 2.93
N PHE A 30 -5.77 -8.57 3.16
CA PHE A 30 -5.18 -7.86 4.28
C PHE A 30 -6.01 -8.07 5.53
N THR A 31 -5.37 -8.53 6.60
CA THR A 31 -6.01 -8.49 7.93
C THR A 31 -5.99 -7.06 8.49
N ILE A 32 -6.86 -6.80 9.48
CA ILE A 32 -6.85 -5.54 10.25
C ILE A 32 -5.45 -5.24 10.80
N TYR A 33 -4.71 -6.28 11.22
CA TYR A 33 -3.37 -6.11 11.75
C TYR A 33 -2.37 -5.70 10.67
N ASP A 34 -2.40 -6.37 9.50
CA ASP A 34 -1.53 -6.04 8.38
C ASP A 34 -1.77 -4.60 7.91
N ARG A 35 -3.04 -4.18 7.86
CA ARG A 35 -3.40 -2.79 7.55
C ARG A 35 -2.85 -1.79 8.57
N GLN A 36 -2.93 -2.09 9.87
CA GLN A 36 -2.35 -1.22 10.89
C GLN A 36 -0.84 -1.07 10.73
N ILE A 37 -0.13 -2.17 10.43
CA ILE A 37 1.30 -2.14 10.16
C ILE A 37 1.59 -1.29 8.92
N GLN A 38 0.84 -1.51 7.84
CA GLN A 38 1.06 -0.78 6.59
C GLN A 38 0.87 0.73 6.80
N LEU A 39 -0.23 1.15 7.41
CA LEU A 39 -0.46 2.57 7.68
C LEU A 39 0.57 3.17 8.63
N MET A 40 1.08 2.41 9.60
CA MET A 40 2.19 2.88 10.45
C MET A 40 3.46 3.10 9.63
N LYS A 41 3.78 2.20 8.69
CA LYS A 41 4.90 2.37 7.75
C LYS A 41 4.69 3.61 6.88
N ASP A 42 3.50 3.81 6.35
CA ASP A 42 3.17 4.96 5.51
C ASP A 42 3.34 6.28 6.27
N VAL A 43 2.86 6.37 7.52
CA VAL A 43 3.06 7.56 8.38
C VAL A 43 4.54 7.82 8.63
N ASN A 44 5.31 6.78 8.94
CA ASN A 44 6.75 6.92 9.20
C ASN A 44 7.50 7.36 7.95
N GLN A 45 7.15 6.80 6.79
CA GLN A 45 7.77 7.15 5.52
C GLN A 45 7.42 8.59 5.12
N ALA A 46 6.15 8.97 5.21
CA ALA A 46 5.70 10.32 4.87
C ALA A 46 6.31 11.39 5.79
N GLN A 47 6.52 11.07 7.08
CA GLN A 47 7.31 11.96 7.96
C GLN A 47 8.78 12.04 7.52
N LYS A 48 9.40 10.90 7.18
CA LYS A 48 10.81 10.85 6.75
C LYS A 48 11.04 11.65 5.47
N THR A 49 10.08 11.63 4.54
CA THR A 49 10.15 12.38 3.28
C THR A 49 9.58 13.80 3.39
N SER A 50 9.30 14.28 4.61
CA SER A 50 8.72 15.61 4.87
C SER A 50 7.37 15.88 4.18
N GLU A 51 6.65 14.82 3.80
CA GLU A 51 5.26 14.91 3.35
C GLU A 51 4.28 15.06 4.53
N LEU A 52 4.72 14.75 5.74
CA LEU A 52 4.03 15.06 6.99
C LEU A 52 4.96 15.79 7.95
N THR A 53 4.42 16.76 8.68
CA THR A 53 5.09 17.35 9.84
C THR A 53 5.15 16.36 11.00
N GLY A 54 6.05 16.59 11.96
CA GLY A 54 6.13 15.78 13.17
C GLY A 54 4.82 15.76 13.97
N LYS A 55 4.08 16.87 14.00
CA LYS A 55 2.78 16.99 14.70
C LYS A 55 1.69 16.15 14.02
N GLU A 56 1.60 16.22 12.70
CA GLU A 56 0.64 15.43 11.91
C GLU A 56 0.93 13.93 12.02
N ALA A 57 2.19 13.54 11.85
CA ALA A 57 2.60 12.15 12.01
C ALA A 57 2.31 11.63 13.43
N HIS A 58 2.57 12.42 14.47
CA HIS A 58 2.22 12.05 15.85
C HIS A 58 0.71 11.85 16.04
N LYS A 59 -0.12 12.74 15.48
CA LYS A 59 -1.59 12.63 15.54
C LYS A 59 -2.08 11.33 14.86
N LEU A 60 -1.54 11.01 13.69
CA LEU A 60 -1.89 9.79 12.95
C LEU A 60 -1.46 8.52 13.70
N ARG A 61 -0.27 8.50 14.30
CA ARG A 61 0.16 7.39 15.17
C ARG A 61 -0.78 7.20 16.37
N LYS A 62 -1.23 8.30 16.99
CA LYS A 62 -2.20 8.25 18.09
C LYS A 62 -3.54 7.65 17.63
N LYS A 63 -4.02 8.01 16.44
CA LYS A 63 -5.23 7.41 15.85
C LYS A 63 -5.05 5.90 15.62
N LEU A 64 -3.93 5.46 15.05
CA LEU A 64 -3.62 4.03 14.89
C LEU A 64 -3.59 3.28 16.23
N ALA A 65 -3.03 3.90 17.28
CA ALA A 65 -3.02 3.33 18.63
C ALA A 65 -4.44 3.22 19.24
N VAL A 66 -5.33 4.18 18.96
CA VAL A 66 -6.75 4.10 19.36
C VAL A 66 -7.43 2.93 18.66
N VAL A 67 -7.23 2.73 17.36
CA VAL A 67 -7.79 1.57 16.63
C VAL A 67 -7.28 0.25 17.24
N ALA A 68 -5.99 0.15 17.56
CA ALA A 68 -5.43 -1.04 18.20
C ALA A 68 -6.07 -1.32 19.58
N ARG A 69 -6.31 -0.28 20.38
CA ARG A 69 -7.02 -0.40 21.66
C ARG A 69 -8.48 -0.81 21.46
N LYS A 70 -9.15 -0.26 20.45
CA LYS A 70 -10.54 -0.59 20.09
C LYS A 70 -10.66 -2.06 19.68
N LYS A 71 -9.79 -2.54 18.79
CA LYS A 71 -9.68 -3.96 18.42
C LYS A 71 -9.57 -4.88 19.63
N ARG A 72 -8.65 -4.58 20.55
CA ARG A 72 -8.47 -5.36 21.79
C ARG A 72 -9.71 -5.38 22.66
N LYS A 73 -10.43 -4.25 22.76
CA LYS A 73 -11.67 -4.16 23.54
C LYS A 73 -12.79 -4.97 22.89
N MET A 74 -12.91 -4.94 21.56
CA MET A 74 -13.89 -5.73 20.82
C MET A 74 -13.67 -7.23 21.03
N LEU A 75 -12.44 -7.71 20.84
CA LEU A 75 -12.08 -9.11 21.11
C LEU A 75 -12.42 -9.54 22.54
N LYS A 76 -12.09 -8.69 23.53
CA LYS A 76 -12.40 -9.00 24.94
C LYS A 76 -13.91 -8.98 25.24
N LYS A 77 -14.67 -8.09 24.59
CA LYS A 77 -16.11 -7.93 24.83
C LYS A 77 -16.89 -9.11 24.27
N ASP A 78 -16.47 -9.61 23.11
CA ASP A 78 -17.14 -10.71 22.43
C ASP A 78 -16.68 -12.08 22.99
N ASP A 79 -15.66 -12.10 23.86
CA ASP A 79 -14.95 -13.30 24.32
C ASP A 79 -14.49 -14.21 23.16
N GLU A 80 -14.12 -13.55 22.06
CA GLU A 80 -13.74 -14.21 20.81
C GLU A 80 -12.24 -14.09 20.57
N SER A 81 -11.67 -15.16 20.01
CA SER A 81 -10.30 -15.15 19.48
C SER A 81 -10.19 -14.37 18.16
N GLN A 82 -11.33 -14.11 17.52
CA GLN A 82 -11.44 -13.43 16.23
C GLN A 82 -12.45 -12.28 16.32
N LEU A 83 -12.40 -11.37 15.34
CA LEU A 83 -13.37 -10.28 15.28
C LEU A 83 -14.62 -10.76 14.53
N SER A 84 -15.79 -10.49 15.10
CA SER A 84 -17.04 -10.54 14.35
C SER A 84 -16.97 -9.68 13.08
N THR A 85 -17.76 -10.04 12.07
CA THR A 85 -17.79 -9.33 10.78
C THR A 85 -18.11 -7.85 10.95
N ALA A 86 -19.06 -7.51 11.84
CA ALA A 86 -19.44 -6.13 12.13
C ALA A 86 -18.26 -5.34 12.73
N ASN A 87 -17.57 -5.91 13.73
CA ASN A 87 -16.41 -5.27 14.35
C ASN A 87 -15.23 -5.13 13.37
N ARG A 88 -15.04 -6.12 12.48
CA ARG A 88 -14.05 -6.03 11.40
C ARG A 88 -14.36 -4.87 10.45
N ILE A 89 -15.62 -4.72 10.02
CA ILE A 89 -16.05 -3.62 9.14
C ILE A 89 -15.84 -2.26 9.82
N GLU A 90 -16.17 -2.15 11.11
CA GLU A 90 -15.99 -0.91 11.87
C GLU A 90 -14.50 -0.52 11.95
N LEU A 91 -13.63 -1.46 12.29
CA LEU A 91 -12.18 -1.21 12.32
C LEU A 91 -11.62 -0.90 10.93
N GLU A 92 -12.14 -1.54 9.88
CA GLU A 92 -11.73 -1.28 8.51
C GLU A 92 -12.08 0.15 8.07
N LYS A 93 -13.26 0.65 8.47
CA LYS A 93 -13.66 2.03 8.26
C LYS A 93 -12.71 3.00 8.96
N ASP A 94 -12.42 2.78 10.24
CA ASP A 94 -11.50 3.62 11.00
C ASP A 94 -10.10 3.66 10.34
N LEU A 95 -9.62 2.51 9.84
CA LEU A 95 -8.34 2.44 9.13
C LEU A 95 -8.40 3.14 7.76
N ASN A 96 -9.53 3.08 7.07
CA ASN A 96 -9.74 3.78 5.80
C ASN A 96 -9.69 5.30 6.00
N ASP A 97 -10.34 5.81 7.04
CA ASP A 97 -10.33 7.23 7.38
C ASP A 97 -8.90 7.73 7.66
N ILE A 98 -8.10 6.93 8.38
CA ILE A 98 -6.67 7.24 8.60
C ILE A 98 -5.89 7.22 7.27
N SER A 99 -6.15 6.25 6.39
CA SER A 99 -5.49 6.19 5.07
C SER A 99 -5.79 7.42 4.22
N VAL A 100 -7.04 7.86 4.20
CA VAL A 100 -7.46 9.08 3.48
C VAL A 100 -6.79 10.32 4.09
N GLU A 101 -6.72 10.42 5.41
CA GLU A 101 -6.07 11.56 6.07
C GLU A 101 -4.57 11.62 5.78
N ILE A 102 -3.86 10.48 5.76
CA ILE A 102 -2.45 10.41 5.34
C ILE A 102 -2.30 10.98 3.93
N LYS A 103 -3.09 10.47 2.97
CA LYS A 103 -3.02 10.90 1.56
C LYS A 103 -3.34 12.38 1.41
N LYS A 104 -4.36 12.87 2.11
CA LYS A 104 -4.76 14.28 2.08
C LYS A 104 -3.61 15.19 2.52
N LEU A 105 -3.04 14.92 3.69
CA LEU A 105 -1.95 15.74 4.25
C LEU A 105 -0.70 15.69 3.37
N SER A 106 -0.32 14.50 2.86
CA SER A 106 0.79 14.37 1.91
C SER A 106 0.58 15.20 0.63
N LEU A 107 -0.66 15.24 0.10
CA LEU A 107 -0.98 16.03 -1.10
C LEU A 107 -0.96 17.54 -0.81
N GLU A 108 -1.49 17.97 0.33
CA GLU A 108 -1.45 19.38 0.76
C GLU A 108 -0.01 19.89 0.80
N LYS A 109 0.94 19.10 1.34
CA LYS A 109 2.37 19.46 1.33
C LYS A 109 2.98 19.58 -0.06
N ARG A 110 2.58 18.71 -0.99
CA ARG A 110 3.05 18.79 -2.38
C ARG A 110 2.55 20.06 -3.07
N VAL A 111 1.30 20.45 -2.83
CA VAL A 111 0.71 21.68 -3.38
C VAL A 111 1.37 22.92 -2.76
N GLU A 112 1.59 22.94 -1.45
CA GLU A 112 2.32 24.01 -0.75
C GLU A 112 3.73 24.20 -1.35
N ALA A 113 4.47 23.12 -1.57
CA ALA A 113 5.81 23.16 -2.16
C ALA A 113 5.82 23.67 -3.61
N GLN A 114 4.76 23.44 -4.38
CA GLN A 114 4.63 23.95 -5.75
C GLN A 114 4.32 25.45 -5.80
N LYS A 115 3.52 25.97 -4.86
CA LYS A 115 3.17 27.40 -4.80
C LYS A 115 4.32 28.32 -4.40
N GLN A 116 5.38 27.76 -3.82
CA GLN A 116 6.57 28.50 -3.37
C GLN A 116 7.69 28.56 -4.43
N LYS A 117 7.49 27.93 -5.59
CA LYS A 117 8.38 28.02 -6.75
C LYS A 117 7.86 29.05 -7.73
#